data_AF-A0A973I482-F1
#
_entry.id   AF-A0A973I482-F1
#
_cell.length_a   1.000
_cell.length_b   1.000
_cell.length_c   1.000
_cell.angle_alpha   90.00
_cell.angle_beta   90.00
_cell.angle_gamma   90.00
#
_symmetry.space_group_name_H-M   'P 1'
#
loop_
_entity.id
_entity.type
_entity.pdbx_description
1 polymer ?
#
loop_
_entity_poly.entity_id
_entity_poly.type
_entity_poly.pdbx_seq_one_letter_code
_entity_poly.pdbx_strand_id
1 'polypeptide(L)' 'MATDLRASASLVIAGLVADGDTIVDRIYHIDRGYEQIEKKLNMLGANIERIS' A
#
# COMPACT_ATOMS: atom_id res chain seq x y z
N MET A 1 0.24 9.37 4.56
CA MET A 1 -0.05 10.14 3.33
C MET A 1 1.07 9.93 2.33
N ALA A 2 0.75 9.39 1.16
CA ALA A 2 1.72 9.20 0.09
C ALA A 2 2.01 10.52 -0.66
N THR A 3 3.28 10.73 -1.03
CA THR A 3 3.75 11.92 -1.74
C THR A 3 4.12 11.67 -3.19
N ASP A 4 4.50 10.44 -3.51
CA ASP A 4 4.95 10.01 -4.84
C ASP A 4 4.84 8.49 -4.98
N LEU A 5 5.13 7.98 -6.18
CA LEU A 5 5.00 6.57 -6.51
C LEU A 5 5.83 5.67 -5.58
N ARG A 6 7.10 5.99 -5.33
CA ARG A 6 7.98 5.10 -4.55
C ARG A 6 7.77 5.28 -3.05
N ALA A 7 7.51 6.51 -2.59
CA ALA A 7 7.13 6.74 -1.20
C ALA A 7 5.84 5.99 -0.84
N SER A 8 4.86 5.94 -1.75
CA SER A 8 3.61 5.19 -1.53
C SER A 8 3.86 3.70 -1.31
N ALA A 9 4.68 3.07 -2.15
CA ALA A 9 5.06 1.66 -1.97
C ALA A 9 5.89 1.45 -0.69
N SER A 10 6.78 2.38 -0.35
CA SER A 10 7.59 2.31 0.87
C SER A 10 6.71 2.32 2.13
N LEU A 11 5.67 3.16 2.15
CA LEU A 11 4.69 3.20 3.26
C LEU A 11 3.88 1.91 3.37
N VAL A 12 3.52 1.28 2.25
CA VAL A 12 2.83 -0.03 2.26
C VAL A 12 3.72 -1.08 2.92
N ILE A 13 4.99 -1.19 2.51
CA ILE A 13 5.93 -2.14 3.11
C ILE A 13 6.15 -1.86 4.60
N ALA A 14 6.25 -0.59 4.99
CA ALA A 14 6.35 -0.22 6.40
C ALA A 14 5.11 -0.66 7.19
N GLY A 15 3.91 -0.49 6.63
CA GLY A 15 2.65 -0.93 7.24
C GLY A 15 2.54 -2.44 7.41
N LEU A 16 3.17 -3.24 6.53
CA LEU A 16 3.19 -4.70 6.66
C LEU A 16 4.04 -5.21 7.84
N VAL A 17 4.96 -4.37 8.36
CA VAL A 17 5.86 -4.72 9.47
C VAL A 17 5.44 -4.03 10.77
N ALA A 18 4.66 -2.95 10.69
CA ALA A 18 4.22 -2.20 11.85
C ALA A 18 3.26 -3.00 12.74
N ASP A 19 3.33 -2.75 14.05
CA ASP A 19 2.34 -3.27 14.98
C ASP A 19 1.03 -2.48 14.86
N GLY A 20 -0.09 -3.19 14.66
CA GLY A 20 -1.42 -2.61 14.50
C GLY A 20 -1.77 -2.24 13.06
N ASP A 21 -2.76 -1.37 12.89
CA ASP A 21 -3.29 -1.00 11.57
C ASP A 21 -2.63 0.27 11.03
N THR A 22 -2.18 0.23 9.78
CA THR A 22 -1.61 1.40 9.09
C THR A 22 -2.56 1.90 8.00
N ILE A 23 -2.96 3.17 8.10
CA ILE A 23 -3.78 3.83 7.08
C ILE A 23 -2.88 4.69 6.19
N VAL A 24 -2.88 4.38 4.88
CA VAL A 24 -2.15 5.15 3.87
C VAL A 24 -3.13 5.94 3.01
N ASP A 25 -3.15 7.26 3.18
CA ASP A 25 -3.94 8.18 2.34
C ASP A 25 -3.23 8.60 1.05
N ARG A 26 -4.04 9.10 0.08
CA ARG A 26 -3.60 9.62 -1.24
C ARG A 26 -2.87 8.59 -2.11
N ILE A 27 -3.40 7.38 -2.13
CA ILE A 27 -2.81 6.21 -2.79
C ILE A 27 -2.84 6.24 -4.33
N TYR A 28 -3.45 7.25 -4.98
CA TYR A 28 -3.46 7.38 -6.44
C TYR A 28 -2.05 7.43 -7.07
N HIS A 29 -1.03 7.78 -6.27
CA HIS A 29 0.37 7.71 -6.71
C HIS A 29 0.84 6.27 -6.96
N ILE A 30 0.32 5.27 -6.23
CA ILE A 30 0.72 3.86 -6.34
C ILE A 30 0.22 3.26 -7.66
N ASP A 31 -0.99 3.64 -8.07
CA ASP A 31 -1.65 3.11 -9.25
C ASP A 31 -0.93 3.51 -10.55
N ARG A 32 -0.11 4.56 -10.50
CA ARG A 32 0.70 5.02 -11.65
C ARG A 32 1.86 4.09 -11.99
N GLY A 33 2.26 3.17 -11.10
CA GLY A 33 3.42 2.31 -11.32
C GLY A 33 3.29 0.90 -10.74
N TYR A 34 2.27 0.63 -9.94
CA TYR A 34 1.96 -0.69 -9.42
C TYR A 34 0.50 -1.03 -9.68
N GLU A 35 0.27 -1.87 -10.66
CA GLU A 35 -1.06 -2.38 -10.99
C GLU A 35 -1.55 -3.33 -9.90
N GLN A 36 -2.69 -3.01 -9.29
CA GLN A 36 -3.41 -3.84 -8.31
C GLN A 36 -2.48 -4.43 -7.23
N ILE A 37 -1.63 -3.58 -6.67
CA ILE A 37 -0.61 -3.99 -5.70
C ILE A 37 -1.24 -4.66 -4.48
N GLU A 38 -2.40 -4.19 -4.02
CA GLU A 38 -3.13 -4.78 -2.92
C GLU A 38 -3.50 -6.24 -3.18
N LYS A 39 -3.93 -6.57 -4.40
CA LYS A 39 -4.26 -7.96 -4.77
C LYS A 39 -3.02 -8.83 -4.82
N LYS A 40 -1.94 -8.33 -5.42
CA LYS A 40 -0.67 -9.07 -5.54
C LYS A 40 -0.07 -9.35 -4.17
N LEU A 41 -0.13 -8.40 -3.24
CA LEU A 41 0.34 -8.58 -1.87
C LEU A 41 -0.59 -9.52 -1.07
N ASN A 42 -1.91 -9.41 -1.23
CA ASN A 42 -2.86 -10.35 -0.61
C ASN A 42 -2.63 -11.79 -1.06
N MET A 43 -2.29 -12.02 -2.34
CA MET A 43 -1.91 -13.35 -2.85
C MET A 43 -0.65 -13.92 -2.19
N LEU A 44 0.21 -13.06 -1.63
CA LEU A 44 1.41 -13.44 -0.88
C LEU A 44 1.14 -13.54 0.64
N GLY A 45 -0.11 -13.36 1.08
CA GLY A 45 -0.52 -13.47 2.47
C GLY A 45 -0.52 -12.15 3.27
N ALA A 46 -0.34 -11.00 2.61
CA ALA A 46 -0.57 -9.72 3.27
C ALA A 46 -2.05 -9.55 3.65
N ASN A 47 -2.34 -8.81 4.72
CA ASN A 47 -3.67 -8.36 5.06
C ASN A 47 -3.81 -6.88 4.67
N ILE A 48 -4.16 -6.61 3.41
CA ILE A 48 -4.33 -5.24 2.90
C ILE A 48 -5.67 -5.07 2.21
N GLU A 49 -6.38 -4.01 2.55
CA GLU A 49 -7.64 -3.62 1.94
C GLU A 49 -7.54 -2.22 1.35
N ARG A 50 -8.13 -2.04 0.16
CA ARG A 50 -8.28 -0.72 -0.44
C ARG A 50 -9.67 -0.19 -0.12
N ILE A 51 -9.70 0.93 0.60
CA ILE A 51 -10.91 1.70 0.86
C ILE A 51 -10.95 2.83 -0.19
N SER A 52 -12.03 2.89 -0.97
CA SER A 52 -12.20 3.84 -2.09
C SER A 52 -13.44 4.70 -1.91
#